data_AF-A0A9E4ZHZ3-F1
#
_entry.id   AF-A0A9E4ZHZ3-F1
#
_cell.length_a   1.000
_cell.length_b   1.000
_cell.length_c   1.000
_cell.angle_alpha   90.00
_cell.angle_beta   90.00
_cell.angle_gamma   90.00
#
_symmetry.space_group_name_H-M   'P 1'
#
loop_
_entity.id
_entity.type
_entity.pdbx_description
1 polymer ?
#
loop_
_entity_poly.entity_id
_entity_poly.type
_entity_poly.pdbx_seq_one_letter_code
_entity_poly.pdbx_strand_id
1 'polypeptide(L)'
;MTGSNPNYMVIVLVLFGAIVACGCIAAGGDETATDRVSGNGTVTYIDLEGGFYGIVADDGEHYLPTDLPAEYRQDGLRVAFVVDIMNETATIQQWGTPAEVVEIAAGDTRRTVAANATVTYIDLEGGFYGLVTDDGRNYLPGNLPAEYRQDGLSVQFSADVQDDAAGIQMWGTPVEIRSIEVIEGVLLVSGNATVTYIDLEGGFYGLVAGDGNYLPLNLNETRAVDGTNVTFAALVKENTMTLQQWGTPVEVIAIDRAGNATYVATTGTVTYVDLEGGFYGIVADDGAKYLPLDLNETYRVDGMRLAFVGQVSHDTMTLQQWGTPVEILAVPWACSACGETAGIANPAAAWCIEQGHAYEIRQNPDGSEYGVCIFANGTERDEWDYYRQTH
;
A
#
# COMPACT_ATOMS: atom_id res chain seq x y z
N MET A 1 -16.84 58.81 -32.48
CA MET A 1 -16.23 57.48 -32.64
C MET A 1 -17.13 56.49 -31.91
N THR A 2 -17.85 55.72 -32.70
CA THR A 2 -18.46 54.39 -32.46
C THR A 2 -18.34 53.81 -31.05
N GLY A 3 -19.39 53.35 -30.37
CA GLY A 3 -20.79 53.21 -30.74
C GLY A 3 -21.54 52.66 -29.52
N SER A 4 -22.62 53.33 -29.14
CA SER A 4 -23.65 52.81 -28.25
C SER A 4 -24.93 52.90 -29.06
N ASN A 5 -25.65 51.79 -29.21
CA ASN A 5 -27.09 51.87 -29.41
C ASN A 5 -27.80 50.62 -28.89
N PRO A 6 -28.99 50.78 -28.29
CA PRO A 6 -29.69 49.75 -27.54
C PRO A 6 -30.91 49.19 -28.31
N ASN A 7 -31.40 48.06 -27.80
CA ASN A 7 -32.79 47.57 -27.72
C ASN A 7 -33.85 48.16 -28.67
N TYR A 8 -34.59 47.31 -29.39
CA TYR A 8 -35.91 46.80 -28.94
C TYR A 8 -36.63 45.99 -30.04
N MET A 9 -37.35 44.95 -29.59
CA MET A 9 -38.61 44.40 -30.14
C MET A 9 -38.63 43.83 -31.57
N VAL A 10 -38.92 42.54 -31.70
CA VAL A 10 -40.30 42.06 -31.94
C VAL A 10 -40.43 40.63 -31.39
N ILE A 11 -41.34 40.45 -30.44
CA ILE A 11 -41.94 39.17 -30.02
C ILE A 11 -43.14 38.93 -30.93
N VAL A 12 -43.23 37.78 -31.63
CA VAL A 12 -44.51 37.23 -32.12
C VAL A 12 -44.47 35.69 -32.10
N LEU A 13 -45.20 35.15 -31.11
CA LEU A 13 -46.15 34.02 -31.15
C LEU A 13 -45.78 32.65 -31.74
N VAL A 14 -45.55 31.70 -30.81
CA VAL A 14 -46.33 30.46 -30.56
C VAL A 14 -46.93 29.73 -31.77
N LEU A 15 -46.52 28.47 -31.98
CA LEU A 15 -47.41 27.30 -31.88
C LEU A 15 -46.65 25.96 -31.93
N PHE A 16 -46.94 25.14 -30.92
CA PHE A 16 -46.75 23.69 -30.86
C PHE A 16 -47.33 22.99 -32.10
N GLY A 17 -46.71 21.88 -32.52
CA GLY A 17 -47.38 20.88 -33.35
C GLY A 17 -46.43 20.00 -34.15
N ALA A 18 -46.12 18.83 -33.58
CA ALA A 18 -45.29 17.79 -34.17
C ALA A 18 -45.81 17.29 -35.53
N ILE A 19 -44.89 17.01 -36.46
CA ILE A 19 -45.02 15.91 -37.42
C ILE A 19 -43.67 15.19 -37.48
N VAL A 20 -43.69 13.95 -36.99
CA VAL A 20 -42.69 12.93 -37.25
C VAL A 20 -42.82 12.53 -38.72
N ALA A 21 -41.75 12.66 -39.50
CA ALA A 21 -41.61 11.98 -40.77
C ALA A 21 -40.14 11.57 -40.96
N CYS A 22 -39.96 10.26 -41.00
CA CYS A 22 -38.74 9.54 -41.34
C CYS A 22 -38.19 10.05 -42.69
N GLY A 23 -36.92 10.45 -42.73
CA GLY A 23 -36.23 10.93 -43.92
C GLY A 23 -34.76 11.21 -43.63
N CYS A 24 -33.89 10.35 -44.16
CA CYS A 24 -32.44 10.29 -44.00
C CYS A 24 -31.72 11.63 -44.21
N ILE A 25 -30.78 11.99 -43.31
CA ILE A 25 -29.39 12.42 -43.63
C ILE A 25 -28.52 12.11 -42.39
N ALA A 26 -27.96 10.90 -42.32
CA ALA A 26 -26.80 10.65 -41.46
C ALA A 26 -25.57 11.06 -42.27
N ALA A 27 -25.07 12.26 -42.03
CA ALA A 27 -23.72 12.64 -42.40
C ALA A 27 -22.77 11.95 -41.41
N GLY A 28 -21.78 11.25 -41.97
CA GLY A 28 -20.89 10.37 -41.23
C GLY A 28 -19.98 11.10 -40.26
N GLY A 29 -19.72 10.40 -39.16
CA GLY A 29 -18.62 10.54 -38.23
C GLY A 29 -18.38 9.14 -37.69
N ASP A 30 -17.70 8.34 -38.51
CA ASP A 30 -17.22 7.00 -38.16
C ASP A 30 -15.89 7.22 -37.42
N GLU A 31 -15.95 7.33 -36.10
CA GLU A 31 -14.76 7.19 -35.24
C GLU A 31 -14.82 5.78 -34.67
N THR A 32 -14.17 4.85 -35.38
CA THR A 32 -13.88 3.51 -34.91
C THR A 32 -13.15 3.61 -33.57
N ALA A 33 -13.78 3.19 -32.48
CA ALA A 33 -13.08 2.96 -31.22
C ALA A 33 -12.06 1.84 -31.46
N THR A 34 -10.78 2.16 -31.44
CA THR A 34 -9.71 1.16 -31.40
C THR A 34 -9.72 0.52 -30.01
N ASP A 35 -9.91 -0.80 -29.94
CA ASP A 35 -9.77 -1.55 -28.70
C ASP A 35 -8.29 -1.51 -28.29
N ARG A 36 -7.93 -0.52 -27.48
CA ARG A 36 -6.55 -0.30 -27.00
C ARG A 36 -6.32 -1.10 -25.74
N VAL A 37 -5.27 -1.90 -25.73
CA VAL A 37 -4.87 -2.77 -24.62
C VAL A 37 -3.48 -2.40 -24.16
N SER A 38 -3.25 -2.37 -22.85
CA SER A 38 -1.94 -2.19 -22.26
C SER A 38 -1.66 -3.27 -21.22
N GLY A 39 -0.38 -3.62 -21.05
CA GLY A 39 0.00 -4.67 -20.13
C GLY A 39 1.51 -4.88 -20.06
N ASN A 40 1.91 -5.82 -19.20
CA ASN A 40 3.25 -6.36 -19.18
C ASN A 40 3.23 -7.76 -19.79
N GLY A 41 4.32 -8.14 -20.45
CA GLY A 41 4.43 -9.45 -21.06
C GLY A 41 5.85 -9.83 -21.42
N THR A 42 5.98 -10.96 -22.08
CA THR A 42 7.25 -11.52 -22.57
C THR A 42 7.18 -11.65 -24.08
N VAL A 43 8.13 -11.04 -24.78
CA VAL A 43 8.34 -11.30 -26.20
C VAL A 43 8.84 -12.73 -26.35
N THR A 44 8.09 -13.53 -27.10
CA THR A 44 8.37 -14.95 -27.33
C THR A 44 8.55 -15.19 -28.82
N TYR A 45 9.48 -16.05 -29.19
CA TYR A 45 9.62 -16.57 -30.54
C TYR A 45 8.75 -17.82 -30.72
N ILE A 46 7.82 -17.77 -31.69
CA ILE A 46 6.91 -18.86 -32.02
C ILE A 46 7.38 -19.52 -33.31
N ASP A 47 7.75 -20.79 -33.26
CA ASP A 47 8.16 -21.60 -34.42
C ASP A 47 6.93 -22.20 -35.14
N LEU A 48 6.08 -21.33 -35.69
CA LEU A 48 4.95 -21.69 -36.56
C LEU A 48 5.06 -20.90 -37.87
N GLU A 49 4.78 -21.57 -38.99
CA GLU A 49 4.65 -20.95 -40.33
C GLU A 49 5.82 -20.04 -40.77
N GLY A 50 7.05 -20.42 -40.42
CA GLY A 50 8.26 -19.67 -40.79
C GLY A 50 8.83 -18.79 -39.67
N GLY A 51 8.21 -18.81 -38.49
CA GLY A 51 8.74 -18.20 -37.27
C GLY A 51 8.38 -16.72 -37.14
N PHE A 52 7.81 -16.34 -36.01
CA PHE A 52 7.47 -14.94 -35.70
C PHE A 52 7.63 -14.64 -34.22
N TYR A 53 7.65 -13.35 -33.87
CA TYR A 53 7.68 -12.89 -32.49
C TYR A 53 6.28 -12.46 -32.06
N GLY A 54 5.85 -12.94 -30.90
CA GLY A 54 4.59 -12.58 -30.25
C GLY A 54 4.84 -12.03 -28.86
N ILE A 55 3.85 -11.35 -28.28
CA ILE A 55 3.88 -10.93 -26.88
C ILE A 55 2.92 -11.84 -26.10
N VAL A 56 3.45 -12.56 -25.11
CA VAL A 56 2.66 -13.30 -24.12
C VAL A 56 2.49 -12.39 -22.92
N ALA A 57 1.29 -11.88 -22.71
CA ALA A 57 0.99 -11.03 -21.58
C ALA A 57 0.99 -11.82 -20.26
N ASP A 58 1.23 -11.13 -19.15
CA ASP A 58 1.31 -11.74 -17.82
C ASP A 58 -0.04 -12.31 -17.34
N ASP A 59 -1.16 -11.85 -17.93
CA ASP A 59 -2.51 -12.41 -17.76
C ASP A 59 -2.77 -13.69 -18.59
N GLY A 60 -1.82 -14.07 -19.44
CA GLY A 60 -1.90 -15.24 -20.32
C GLY A 60 -2.51 -14.97 -21.69
N GLU A 61 -2.92 -13.73 -22.00
CA GLU A 61 -3.33 -13.38 -23.36
C GLU A 61 -2.12 -13.32 -24.31
N HIS A 62 -2.38 -13.57 -25.59
CA HIS A 62 -1.35 -13.58 -26.63
C HIS A 62 -1.65 -12.50 -27.65
N TYR A 63 -0.68 -11.63 -27.92
CA TYR A 63 -0.77 -10.60 -28.95
C TYR A 63 0.23 -10.87 -30.06
N LEU A 64 -0.25 -10.71 -31.30
CA LEU A 64 0.55 -10.83 -32.51
C LEU A 64 0.81 -9.43 -33.09
N PRO A 65 1.90 -8.77 -32.65
CA PRO A 65 2.25 -7.44 -33.15
C PRO A 65 2.67 -7.51 -34.61
N THR A 66 2.01 -6.74 -35.48
CA THR A 66 2.33 -6.70 -36.91
C THR A 66 3.57 -5.85 -37.21
N ASP A 67 3.97 -4.99 -36.27
CA ASP A 67 5.00 -3.96 -36.43
C ASP A 67 6.04 -3.96 -35.28
N LEU A 68 6.22 -5.08 -34.57
CA LEU A 68 7.16 -5.18 -33.45
C LEU A 68 8.56 -4.65 -33.82
N PRO A 69 9.09 -3.60 -33.16
CA PRO A 69 10.37 -3.00 -33.53
C PRO A 69 11.52 -4.00 -33.37
N ALA A 70 12.52 -3.91 -34.25
CA ALA A 70 13.58 -4.92 -34.35
C ALA A 70 14.41 -5.08 -33.06
N GLU A 71 14.57 -4.01 -32.28
CA GLU A 71 15.29 -4.03 -31.00
C GLU A 71 14.58 -4.86 -29.91
N TYR A 72 13.26 -5.04 -30.02
CA TYR A 72 12.45 -5.85 -29.12
C TYR A 72 12.26 -7.30 -29.59
N ARG A 73 12.78 -7.69 -30.77
CA ARG A 73 12.69 -9.06 -31.31
C ARG A 73 13.72 -9.99 -30.67
N GLN A 74 13.61 -10.14 -29.36
CA GLN A 74 14.47 -10.98 -28.54
C GLN A 74 13.59 -11.95 -27.77
N ASP A 75 13.81 -13.24 -27.97
CA ASP A 75 13.06 -14.28 -27.26
C ASP A 75 13.34 -14.20 -25.76
N GLY A 76 12.29 -14.17 -24.95
CA GLY A 76 12.36 -14.00 -23.50
C GLY A 76 12.45 -12.56 -23.00
N LEU A 77 12.39 -11.54 -23.87
CA LEU A 77 12.48 -10.14 -23.45
C LEU A 77 11.18 -9.70 -22.77
N ARG A 78 11.27 -9.27 -21.50
CA ARG A 78 10.13 -8.64 -20.81
C ARG A 78 9.88 -7.25 -21.39
N VAL A 79 8.61 -6.92 -21.57
CA VAL A 79 8.16 -5.65 -22.15
C VAL A 79 6.92 -5.14 -21.42
N ALA A 80 6.85 -3.83 -21.22
CA ALA A 80 5.60 -3.12 -21.02
C ALA A 80 5.12 -2.65 -22.40
N PHE A 81 3.86 -2.86 -22.73
CA PHE A 81 3.34 -2.59 -24.06
C PHE A 81 1.97 -1.92 -24.00
N VAL A 82 1.67 -1.16 -25.06
CA VAL A 82 0.37 -0.64 -25.43
C VAL A 82 0.15 -1.00 -26.88
N VAL A 83 -0.96 -1.66 -27.19
CA VAL A 83 -1.31 -2.13 -28.53
C VAL A 83 -2.74 -1.76 -28.89
N ASP A 84 -2.98 -1.50 -30.18
CA ASP A 84 -4.32 -1.36 -30.75
C ASP A 84 -4.72 -2.68 -31.41
N ILE A 85 -5.83 -3.27 -30.98
CA ILE A 85 -6.31 -4.53 -31.54
C ILE A 85 -6.87 -4.29 -32.95
N MET A 86 -6.37 -5.09 -33.90
CA MET A 86 -6.76 -5.00 -35.29
C MET A 86 -7.99 -5.87 -35.54
N ASN A 87 -9.18 -5.31 -35.27
CA ASN A 87 -10.45 -5.97 -35.59
C ASN A 87 -10.56 -6.22 -37.11
N GLU A 88 -10.91 -7.46 -37.50
CA GLU A 88 -11.06 -7.95 -38.88
C GLU A 88 -9.78 -8.31 -39.67
N THR A 89 -8.62 -8.45 -39.01
CA THR A 89 -7.41 -8.94 -39.69
C THR A 89 -7.30 -10.46 -39.63
N ALA A 90 -7.42 -11.12 -40.79
CA ALA A 90 -7.10 -12.54 -40.90
C ALA A 90 -5.57 -12.71 -41.03
N THR A 91 -4.94 -13.24 -39.99
CA THR A 91 -3.53 -13.61 -40.03
C THR A 91 -3.36 -15.03 -40.55
N ILE A 92 -2.24 -15.28 -41.23
CA ILE A 92 -1.85 -16.65 -41.61
C ILE A 92 -1.52 -17.41 -40.32
N GLN A 93 -0.87 -16.70 -39.39
CA GLN A 93 -0.50 -17.13 -38.05
C GLN A 93 -1.77 -17.37 -37.22
N GLN A 94 -2.06 -18.65 -36.93
CA GLN A 94 -3.17 -19.07 -36.06
C GLN A 94 -2.83 -18.94 -34.56
N TRP A 95 -2.20 -17.82 -34.17
CA TRP A 95 -1.72 -17.61 -32.80
C TRP A 95 -1.77 -16.12 -32.45
N GLY A 96 -2.36 -15.81 -31.30
CA GLY A 96 -2.47 -14.46 -30.76
C GLY A 96 -3.48 -13.57 -31.47
N THR A 97 -3.89 -12.51 -30.79
CA THR A 97 -4.75 -11.46 -31.32
C THR A 97 -3.89 -10.47 -32.12
N PRO A 98 -4.15 -10.25 -33.43
CA PRO A 98 -3.39 -9.31 -34.25
C PRO A 98 -3.52 -7.88 -33.71
N ALA A 99 -2.39 -7.20 -33.54
CA ALA A 99 -2.36 -5.87 -32.97
C ALA A 99 -1.25 -5.00 -33.58
N GLU A 100 -1.40 -3.68 -33.48
CA GLU A 100 -0.37 -2.69 -33.81
C GLU A 100 0.23 -2.12 -32.52
N VAL A 101 1.56 -2.02 -32.44
CA VAL A 101 2.27 -1.53 -31.26
C VAL A 101 2.20 -0.01 -31.23
N VAL A 102 1.45 0.51 -30.25
CA VAL A 102 1.35 1.94 -29.98
C VAL A 102 2.56 2.41 -29.17
N GLU A 103 2.91 1.65 -28.14
CA GLU A 103 4.05 1.91 -27.27
C GLU A 103 4.64 0.59 -26.80
N ILE A 104 5.96 0.50 -26.74
CA ILE A 104 6.64 -0.65 -26.15
C ILE A 104 7.94 -0.19 -25.53
N ALA A 105 8.17 -0.64 -24.30
CA ALA A 105 9.37 -0.39 -23.54
C ALA A 105 9.90 -1.71 -22.97
N ALA A 106 11.22 -1.83 -22.84
CA ALA A 106 11.80 -2.98 -22.16
C ALA A 106 11.30 -2.98 -20.72
N GLY A 107 10.60 -4.05 -20.34
CA GLY A 107 10.17 -4.31 -18.99
C GLY A 107 11.39 -4.64 -18.13
N ASP A 108 11.28 -4.38 -16.83
CA ASP A 108 12.38 -4.66 -15.90
C ASP A 108 12.64 -6.17 -15.84
N THR A 109 13.80 -6.60 -16.36
CA THR A 109 14.26 -7.99 -16.34
C THR A 109 15.00 -8.34 -15.06
N ARG A 110 15.24 -7.36 -14.17
CA ARG A 110 15.95 -7.60 -12.91
C ARG A 110 15.06 -8.38 -11.97
N ARG A 111 15.58 -9.48 -11.45
CA ARG A 111 14.95 -10.19 -10.34
C ARG A 111 14.95 -9.26 -9.13
N THR A 112 13.77 -8.82 -8.70
CA THR A 112 13.63 -7.97 -7.53
C THR A 112 13.37 -8.80 -6.27
N VAL A 113 13.79 -8.25 -5.13
CA VAL A 113 13.40 -8.72 -3.82
C VAL A 113 12.86 -7.54 -3.02
N ALA A 114 11.73 -7.74 -2.34
CA ALA A 114 11.24 -6.83 -1.32
C ALA A 114 11.00 -7.64 -0.04
N ALA A 115 11.58 -7.20 1.07
CA ALA A 115 11.47 -7.89 2.35
C ALA A 115 11.80 -6.97 3.52
N ASN A 116 11.41 -7.40 4.72
CA ASN A 116 11.95 -6.86 5.97
C ASN A 116 13.27 -7.56 6.28
N ALA A 117 14.24 -6.81 6.79
CA ALA A 117 15.52 -7.34 7.21
C ALA A 117 16.07 -6.60 8.42
N THR A 118 16.92 -7.27 9.17
CA THR A 118 17.84 -6.64 10.11
C THR A 118 19.15 -6.35 9.38
N VAL A 119 19.65 -5.11 9.49
CA VAL A 119 21.01 -4.77 9.10
C VAL A 119 21.96 -5.39 10.12
N THR A 120 22.84 -6.28 9.68
CA THR A 120 23.76 -7.01 10.54
C THR A 120 25.21 -6.74 10.14
N TYR A 121 26.06 -6.45 11.11
CA TYR A 121 27.50 -6.38 10.90
C TYR A 121 28.09 -7.79 10.87
N ILE A 122 28.76 -8.12 9.77
CA ILE A 122 29.40 -9.41 9.52
C ILE A 122 30.91 -9.23 9.57
N ASP A 123 31.54 -9.83 10.58
CA ASP A 123 33.01 -9.80 10.77
C ASP A 123 33.73 -10.86 9.90
N LEU A 124 33.63 -10.68 8.58
CA LEU A 124 34.36 -11.48 7.58
C LEU A 124 35.12 -10.53 6.63
N GLU A 125 36.35 -10.90 6.25
CA GLU A 125 37.16 -10.20 5.23
C GLU A 125 37.33 -8.68 5.43
N GLY A 126 37.39 -8.22 6.70
CA GLY A 126 37.53 -6.80 7.03
C GLY A 126 36.24 -6.11 7.46
N GLY A 127 35.14 -6.86 7.53
CA GLY A 127 33.88 -6.41 8.09
C GLY A 127 32.98 -5.71 7.07
N PHE A 128 31.72 -6.13 6.98
CA PHE A 128 30.73 -5.49 6.12
C PHE A 128 29.34 -5.57 6.74
N TYR A 129 28.40 -4.77 6.23
CA TYR A 129 26.99 -4.82 6.64
C TYR A 129 26.18 -5.61 5.62
N GLY A 130 25.38 -6.54 6.10
CA GLY A 130 24.44 -7.34 5.31
C GLY A 130 23.00 -7.16 5.77
N LEU A 131 22.05 -7.58 4.94
CA LEU A 131 20.63 -7.61 5.27
C LEU A 131 20.22 -9.07 5.52
N VAL A 132 19.73 -9.35 6.73
CA VAL A 132 19.24 -10.68 7.13
C VAL A 132 17.73 -10.60 7.27
N THR A 133 16.99 -11.31 6.42
CA THR A 133 15.53 -11.33 6.46
C THR A 133 15.01 -12.28 7.54
N ASP A 134 13.75 -12.10 7.96
CA ASP A 134 13.11 -12.89 9.03
C ASP A 134 13.04 -14.40 8.69
N ASP A 135 12.99 -14.73 7.40
CA ASP A 135 13.04 -16.11 6.91
C ASP A 135 14.45 -16.69 6.77
N GLY A 136 15.47 -15.96 7.25
CA GLY A 136 16.86 -16.39 7.31
C GLY A 136 17.62 -16.27 5.99
N ARG A 137 17.08 -15.57 4.98
CA ARG A 137 17.84 -15.26 3.76
C ARG A 137 18.78 -14.08 4.02
N ASN A 138 19.94 -14.13 3.37
CA ASN A 138 20.98 -13.13 3.50
C ASN A 138 21.15 -12.39 2.17
N TYR A 139 21.21 -11.07 2.22
CA TYR A 139 21.43 -10.21 1.07
C TYR A 139 22.61 -9.29 1.33
N LEU A 140 23.48 -9.15 0.32
CA LEU A 140 24.69 -8.34 0.37
C LEU A 140 24.48 -7.07 -0.46
N PRO A 141 24.10 -5.94 0.14
CA PRO A 141 23.86 -4.71 -0.59
C PRO A 141 25.16 -4.04 -1.05
N GLY A 142 25.29 -3.79 -2.36
CA GLY A 142 26.42 -3.06 -2.94
C GLY A 142 26.40 -1.55 -2.66
N ASN A 143 25.24 -1.00 -2.29
CA ASN A 143 24.98 0.43 -2.16
C ASN A 143 24.26 0.80 -0.84
N LEU A 144 24.48 0.06 0.25
CA LEU A 144 23.88 0.39 1.55
C LEU A 144 24.27 1.80 2.03
N PRO A 145 23.32 2.74 2.19
CA PRO A 145 23.63 4.11 2.60
C PRO A 145 24.22 4.15 4.00
N ALA A 146 25.06 5.16 4.28
CA ALA A 146 25.85 5.20 5.50
C ALA A 146 24.99 5.33 6.77
N GLU A 147 23.87 6.05 6.71
CA GLU A 147 22.94 6.16 7.85
C GLU A 147 22.33 4.81 8.28
N TYR A 148 22.24 3.83 7.37
CA TYR A 148 21.71 2.51 7.65
C TYR A 148 22.76 1.52 8.14
N ARG A 149 24.05 1.90 8.19
CA ARG A 149 25.16 1.03 8.65
C ARG A 149 25.24 0.97 10.17
N GLN A 150 24.16 0.51 10.77
CA GLN A 150 24.01 0.32 12.21
C GLN A 150 23.60 -1.12 12.45
N ASP A 151 24.40 -1.84 13.22
CA ASP A 151 24.12 -3.23 13.55
C ASP A 151 22.82 -3.31 14.37
N GLY A 152 21.92 -4.21 13.98
CA GLY A 152 20.59 -4.38 14.59
C GLY A 152 19.49 -3.47 14.03
N LEU A 153 19.77 -2.61 13.05
CA LEU A 153 18.77 -1.72 12.47
C LEU A 153 17.72 -2.51 11.69
N SER A 154 16.45 -2.41 12.07
CA SER A 154 15.35 -3.04 11.35
C SER A 154 14.91 -2.16 10.17
N VAL A 155 14.87 -2.76 8.98
CA VAL A 155 14.60 -2.04 7.74
C VAL A 155 13.63 -2.83 6.88
N GLN A 156 12.87 -2.11 6.07
CA GLN A 156 12.22 -2.68 4.91
C GLN A 156 13.00 -2.21 3.70
N PHE A 157 13.24 -3.11 2.76
CA PHE A 157 13.98 -2.77 1.56
C PHE A 157 13.36 -3.40 0.31
N SER A 158 13.55 -2.73 -0.82
CA SER A 158 13.43 -3.32 -2.14
C SER A 158 14.78 -3.24 -2.84
N ALA A 159 15.17 -4.29 -3.55
CA ALA A 159 16.45 -4.34 -4.21
C ALA A 159 16.44 -5.20 -5.47
N ASP A 160 17.37 -4.87 -6.36
CA ASP A 160 17.72 -5.62 -7.55
C ASP A 160 18.73 -6.72 -7.22
N VAL A 161 18.37 -7.97 -7.49
CA VAL A 161 19.30 -9.10 -7.41
C VAL A 161 20.31 -9.01 -8.54
N GLN A 162 21.58 -9.04 -8.19
CA GLN A 162 22.69 -8.99 -9.14
C GLN A 162 23.13 -10.43 -9.46
N ASP A 163 22.52 -11.03 -10.50
CA ASP A 163 22.76 -12.43 -10.89
C ASP A 163 24.21 -12.71 -11.34
N ASP A 164 24.92 -11.70 -11.87
CA ASP A 164 26.30 -11.82 -12.38
C ASP A 164 27.39 -11.34 -11.40
N ALA A 165 27.01 -10.98 -10.17
CA ALA A 165 27.97 -10.54 -9.15
C ALA A 165 28.58 -11.75 -8.42
N ALA A 166 29.70 -12.26 -8.92
CA ALA A 166 30.59 -13.07 -8.10
C ALA A 166 31.24 -12.17 -7.04
N GLY A 167 30.55 -11.97 -5.91
CA GLY A 167 31.05 -11.22 -4.77
C GLY A 167 32.32 -11.86 -4.21
N ILE A 168 33.25 -11.03 -3.73
CA ILE A 168 34.46 -11.50 -3.01
C ILE A 168 34.02 -12.17 -1.71
N GLN A 169 32.97 -11.62 -1.10
CA GLN A 169 32.35 -12.10 0.11
C GLN A 169 31.45 -13.29 -0.25
N MET A 170 31.82 -14.50 0.16
CA MET A 170 30.98 -15.71 0.01
C MET A 170 29.78 -15.72 0.96
N TRP A 171 29.07 -14.58 1.09
CA TRP A 171 27.96 -14.40 2.02
C TRP A 171 26.85 -13.59 1.39
N GLY A 172 25.64 -14.15 1.42
CA GLY A 172 24.42 -13.51 0.94
C GLY A 172 24.30 -13.44 -0.59
N THR A 173 23.09 -13.11 -1.05
CA THR A 173 22.80 -12.81 -2.45
C THR A 173 23.14 -11.34 -2.72
N PRO A 174 24.04 -11.01 -3.67
CA PRO A 174 24.36 -9.62 -3.97
C PRO A 174 23.15 -8.86 -4.50
N VAL A 175 22.93 -7.65 -3.99
CA VAL A 175 21.81 -6.80 -4.38
C VAL A 175 22.18 -5.32 -4.50
N GLU A 176 21.45 -4.58 -5.32
CA GLU A 176 21.42 -3.11 -5.30
C GLU A 176 20.09 -2.61 -4.75
N ILE A 177 20.14 -1.93 -3.61
CA ILE A 177 18.98 -1.36 -2.94
C ILE A 177 18.38 -0.27 -3.83
N ARG A 178 17.07 -0.40 -4.12
CA ARG A 178 16.26 0.63 -4.78
C ARG A 178 15.61 1.54 -3.75
N SER A 179 14.98 0.95 -2.75
CA SER A 179 14.43 1.65 -1.59
C SER A 179 14.84 0.92 -0.33
N ILE A 180 15.15 1.69 0.71
CA ILE A 180 15.35 1.18 2.06
C ILE A 180 14.80 2.22 3.00
N GLU A 181 13.94 1.76 3.90
CA GLU A 181 13.35 2.59 4.93
C GLU A 181 13.63 1.92 6.25
N VAL A 182 13.97 2.74 7.25
CA VAL A 182 13.98 2.25 8.61
C VAL A 182 12.54 1.87 8.90
N ILE A 183 12.31 0.62 9.25
CA ILE A 183 11.15 0.31 10.06
C ILE A 183 11.59 0.93 11.37
N GLU A 184 11.24 2.21 11.60
CA GLU A 184 11.59 2.88 12.86
C GLU A 184 11.33 1.84 13.93
N GLY A 185 12.37 1.58 14.74
CA GLY A 185 12.32 0.57 15.79
C GLY A 185 11.28 1.02 16.80
N VAL A 186 10.01 0.92 16.42
CA VAL A 186 8.82 1.21 17.19
C VAL A 186 8.71 0.05 18.13
N LEU A 187 9.63 0.06 19.09
CA LEU A 187 9.61 -0.78 20.24
C LEU A 187 8.55 -0.15 21.14
N LEU A 188 7.36 -0.71 21.01
CA LEU A 188 6.26 -0.39 21.89
C LEU A 188 6.41 -1.23 23.15
N VAL A 189 6.24 -0.58 24.28
CA VAL A 189 6.13 -1.23 25.57
C VAL A 189 4.77 -0.93 26.16
N SER A 190 4.12 -1.94 26.71
CA SER A 190 2.88 -1.76 27.46
C SER A 190 2.82 -2.73 28.62
N GLY A 191 2.15 -2.32 29.68
CA GLY A 191 2.04 -3.14 30.88
C GLY A 191 1.66 -2.36 32.13
N ASN A 192 1.83 -3.02 33.26
CA ASN A 192 1.60 -2.44 34.58
C ASN A 192 2.91 -1.88 35.15
N ALA A 193 2.85 -0.68 35.70
CA ALA A 193 3.96 -0.04 36.40
C ALA A 193 3.48 0.66 37.67
N THR A 194 4.42 0.97 38.55
CA THR A 194 4.21 1.93 39.64
C THR A 194 4.94 3.22 39.28
N VAL A 195 4.23 4.35 39.32
CA VAL A 195 4.84 5.68 39.22
C VAL A 195 5.67 5.89 40.49
N THR A 196 6.97 6.13 40.35
CA THR A 196 7.89 6.31 41.49
C THR A 196 8.70 7.58 41.34
N TYR A 197 8.76 8.37 42.41
CA TYR A 197 9.67 9.51 42.49
C TYR A 197 11.10 9.03 42.78
N ILE A 198 12.03 9.39 41.90
CA ILE A 198 13.44 9.03 41.97
C ILE A 198 14.25 10.28 42.31
N ASP A 199 14.92 10.27 43.47
CA ASP A 199 15.77 11.37 43.95
C ASP A 199 17.19 11.27 43.37
N LEU A 200 17.31 11.42 42.04
CA LEU A 200 18.57 11.55 41.32
C LEU A 200 18.54 12.83 40.48
N GLU A 201 19.66 13.54 40.42
CA GLU A 201 19.87 14.71 39.56
C GLU A 201 18.78 15.80 39.61
N GLY A 202 18.22 16.06 40.80
CA GLY A 202 17.16 17.06 40.99
C GLY A 202 15.74 16.50 41.04
N GLY A 203 15.61 15.17 40.91
CA GLY A 203 14.37 14.45 41.16
C GLY A 203 13.48 14.35 39.93
N PHE A 204 13.00 13.15 39.62
CA PHE A 204 12.08 12.92 38.51
C PHE A 204 11.13 11.76 38.82
N TYR A 205 10.07 11.62 38.02
CA TYR A 205 9.16 10.47 38.12
C TYR A 205 9.49 9.43 37.05
N GLY A 206 9.70 8.20 37.49
CA GLY A 206 9.90 7.03 36.64
C GLY A 206 8.71 6.07 36.70
N LEU A 207 8.64 5.18 35.70
CA LEU A 207 7.73 4.04 35.69
C LEU A 207 8.51 2.78 36.04
N VAL A 208 8.25 2.21 37.21
CA VAL A 208 8.87 0.95 37.66
C VAL A 208 7.92 -0.19 37.33
N ALA A 209 8.30 -1.01 36.35
CA ALA A 209 7.53 -2.16 35.90
C ALA A 209 8.26 -3.47 36.22
N GLY A 210 7.57 -4.61 36.08
CA GLY A 210 8.15 -5.91 36.38
C GLY A 210 9.22 -6.38 35.39
N ASP A 211 9.18 -5.84 34.17
CA ASP A 211 10.08 -6.10 33.05
C ASP A 211 11.23 -5.08 32.94
N GLY A 212 11.13 -3.93 33.61
CA GLY A 212 12.16 -2.90 33.58
C GLY A 212 11.73 -1.57 34.18
N ASN A 213 12.65 -0.62 34.16
CA ASN A 213 12.41 0.75 34.55
C ASN A 213 12.34 1.62 33.30
N TYR A 214 11.33 2.47 33.20
CA TYR A 214 11.13 3.37 32.08
C TYR A 214 11.16 4.82 32.53
N LEU A 215 11.90 5.65 31.80
CA LEU A 215 12.02 7.08 32.02
C LEU A 215 11.09 7.82 31.04
N PRO A 216 9.92 8.28 31.50
CA PRO A 216 8.98 8.93 30.63
C PRO A 216 9.41 10.38 30.33
N LEU A 217 9.58 10.69 29.05
CA LEU A 217 10.05 11.99 28.57
C LEU A 217 8.95 13.05 28.53
N ASN A 218 7.68 12.63 28.55
CA ASN A 218 6.49 13.47 28.40
C ASN A 218 5.42 13.21 29.48
N LEU A 219 5.79 12.63 30.64
CA LEU A 219 4.81 12.35 31.70
C LEU A 219 4.25 13.66 32.26
N ASN A 220 2.93 13.80 32.20
CA ASN A 220 2.24 14.96 32.77
C ASN A 220 2.33 14.95 34.31
N GLU A 221 2.77 16.06 34.90
CA GLU A 221 2.92 16.23 36.35
C GLU A 221 1.66 15.89 37.15
N THR A 222 0.47 16.16 36.60
CA THR A 222 -0.81 15.85 37.27
C THR A 222 -1.06 14.35 37.42
N ARG A 223 -0.43 13.52 36.59
CA ARG A 223 -0.47 12.05 36.66
C ARG A 223 0.75 11.46 37.38
N ALA A 224 1.73 12.28 37.68
CA ALA A 224 2.97 11.91 38.34
C ALA A 224 2.80 11.90 39.87
N VAL A 225 1.98 10.98 40.38
CA VAL A 225 1.76 10.80 41.83
C VAL A 225 2.51 9.56 42.30
N ASP A 226 3.48 9.77 43.19
CA ASP A 226 4.33 8.71 43.74
C ASP A 226 3.51 7.57 44.37
N GLY A 227 3.90 6.33 44.06
CA GLY A 227 3.25 5.10 44.52
C GLY A 227 1.97 4.71 43.75
N THR A 228 1.60 5.44 42.69
CA THR A 228 0.39 5.13 41.92
C THR A 228 0.62 3.95 40.98
N ASN A 229 -0.22 2.92 41.07
CA ASN A 229 -0.22 1.82 40.11
C ASN A 229 -0.96 2.22 38.83
N VAL A 230 -0.31 2.01 37.70
CA VAL A 230 -0.77 2.42 36.38
C VAL A 230 -0.66 1.30 35.37
N THR A 231 -1.53 1.30 34.37
CA THR A 231 -1.34 0.62 33.08
C THR A 231 -0.87 1.67 32.08
N PHE A 232 0.13 1.36 31.27
CA PHE A 232 0.65 2.31 30.28
C PHE A 232 0.96 1.63 28.95
N ALA A 233 1.04 2.44 27.90
CA ALA A 233 1.64 2.11 26.63
C ALA A 233 2.52 3.28 26.19
N ALA A 234 3.73 2.96 25.74
CA ALA A 234 4.73 3.96 25.39
C ALA A 234 5.60 3.50 24.21
N LEU A 235 6.13 4.49 23.49
CA LEU A 235 7.12 4.32 22.45
C LEU A 235 8.51 4.47 23.06
N VAL A 236 9.35 3.45 22.91
CA VAL A 236 10.75 3.54 23.33
C VAL A 236 11.51 4.49 22.40
N LYS A 237 12.27 5.41 23.00
CA LYS A 237 13.11 6.37 22.28
C LYS A 237 14.55 5.92 22.34
N GLU A 238 14.88 4.92 21.53
CA GLU A 238 16.24 4.42 21.36
C GLU A 238 17.22 5.56 21.06
N ASN A 239 18.45 5.45 21.54
CA ASN A 239 19.52 6.44 21.39
C ASN A 239 19.27 7.82 22.05
N THR A 240 18.24 7.95 22.90
CA THR A 240 18.05 9.18 23.68
C THR A 240 19.04 9.25 24.83
N MET A 241 19.98 10.19 24.76
CA MET A 241 20.85 10.50 25.89
C MET A 241 20.08 11.31 26.93
N THR A 242 19.84 10.71 28.09
CA THR A 242 19.18 11.35 29.22
C THR A 242 20.20 11.69 30.30
N LEU A 243 20.06 12.85 30.93
CA LEU A 243 20.90 13.25 32.06
C LEU A 243 20.82 12.20 33.18
N GLN A 244 19.60 11.73 33.46
CA GLN A 244 19.27 10.88 34.60
C GLN A 244 20.00 9.53 34.63
N GLN A 245 20.51 9.06 33.49
CA GLN A 245 21.14 7.73 33.31
C GLN A 245 20.35 6.59 33.98
N TRP A 246 19.02 6.68 33.97
CA TRP A 246 18.14 5.75 34.67
C TRP A 246 16.96 5.38 33.79
N GLY A 247 16.71 4.07 33.70
CA GLY A 247 15.59 3.51 32.92
C GLY A 247 15.75 3.69 31.42
N THR A 248 14.90 3.00 30.68
CA THR A 248 14.78 3.13 29.23
C THR A 248 13.96 4.38 28.90
N PRO A 249 14.46 5.34 28.10
CA PRO A 249 13.70 6.53 27.72
C PRO A 249 12.47 6.18 26.88
N VAL A 250 11.30 6.69 27.27
CA VAL A 250 10.04 6.43 26.57
C VAL A 250 9.20 7.68 26.40
N GLU A 251 8.46 7.75 25.30
CA GLU A 251 7.36 8.69 25.10
C GLU A 251 6.05 7.97 25.43
N VAL A 252 5.39 8.38 26.51
CA VAL A 252 4.12 7.81 26.97
C VAL A 252 3.03 8.22 25.99
N ILE A 253 2.38 7.23 25.38
CA ILE A 253 1.26 7.42 24.47
C ILE A 253 -0.06 7.38 25.26
N ALA A 254 -0.19 6.38 26.14
CA ALA A 254 -1.36 6.21 26.98
C ALA A 254 -0.96 5.76 28.39
N ILE A 255 -1.70 6.24 29.39
CA ILE A 255 -1.50 5.87 30.79
C ILE A 255 -2.81 6.06 31.55
N ASP A 256 -3.19 5.09 32.38
CA ASP A 256 -4.33 5.18 33.30
C ASP A 256 -4.00 4.43 34.59
N ARG A 257 -4.82 4.59 35.63
CA ARG A 257 -4.72 3.78 36.85
C ARG A 257 -4.92 2.31 36.51
N ALA A 258 -4.13 1.46 37.15
CA ALA A 258 -4.20 0.02 36.92
C ALA A 258 -5.63 -0.51 37.14
N GLY A 259 -6.14 -1.26 36.16
CA GLY A 259 -7.49 -1.81 36.15
C GLY A 259 -8.56 -0.93 35.48
N ASN A 260 -8.26 0.33 35.13
CA ASN A 260 -9.19 1.17 34.38
C ASN A 260 -9.13 0.92 32.86
N ALA A 261 -7.95 0.62 32.33
CA ALA A 261 -7.72 0.40 30.91
C ALA A 261 -6.82 -0.81 30.70
N THR A 262 -6.97 -1.47 29.54
CA THR A 262 -5.99 -2.43 29.03
C THR A 262 -5.49 -1.89 27.71
N TYR A 263 -4.20 -1.63 27.62
CA TYR A 263 -3.57 -1.17 26.40
C TYR A 263 -2.91 -2.33 25.66
N VAL A 264 -2.98 -2.26 24.35
CA VAL A 264 -2.25 -3.12 23.42
C VAL A 264 -1.28 -2.22 22.70
N ALA A 265 -0.02 -2.62 22.61
CA ALA A 265 1.00 -1.87 21.92
C ALA A 265 1.89 -2.87 21.17
N THR A 266 1.63 -3.05 19.87
CA THR A 266 2.25 -4.10 19.07
C THR A 266 2.32 -3.71 17.60
N THR A 267 3.08 -4.48 16.84
CA THR A 267 3.08 -4.51 15.38
C THR A 267 2.12 -5.56 14.85
N GLY A 268 1.58 -5.31 13.66
CA GLY A 268 0.72 -6.24 12.96
C GLY A 268 0.51 -5.88 11.50
N THR A 269 -0.26 -6.73 10.83
CA THR A 269 -0.67 -6.57 9.44
C THR A 269 -2.17 -6.28 9.40
N VAL A 270 -2.55 -5.22 8.70
CA VAL A 270 -3.93 -4.90 8.38
C VAL A 270 -4.43 -5.94 7.38
N THR A 271 -5.58 -6.54 7.68
CA THR A 271 -6.16 -7.61 6.87
C THR A 271 -7.62 -7.31 6.60
N TYR A 272 -8.03 -7.34 5.33
CA TYR A 272 -9.43 -7.31 4.97
C TYR A 272 -10.07 -8.66 5.29
N VAL A 273 -11.20 -8.63 6.01
CA VAL A 273 -11.94 -9.82 6.44
C VAL A 273 -13.34 -9.76 5.85
N ASP A 274 -13.64 -10.69 4.95
CA ASP A 274 -14.95 -10.83 4.33
C ASP A 274 -15.94 -11.61 5.23
N LEU A 275 -16.31 -10.99 6.34
CA LEU A 275 -17.38 -11.47 7.23
C LEU A 275 -18.32 -10.31 7.54
N GLU A 276 -19.63 -10.57 7.53
CA GLU A 276 -20.68 -9.63 7.95
C GLU A 276 -20.66 -8.25 7.27
N GLY A 277 -20.29 -8.22 5.98
CA GLY A 277 -20.25 -7.00 5.17
C GLY A 277 -18.85 -6.44 4.94
N GLY A 278 -17.81 -7.13 5.41
CA GLY A 278 -16.42 -6.78 5.15
C GLY A 278 -15.89 -5.75 6.14
N PHE A 279 -14.72 -5.99 6.73
CA PHE A 279 -14.06 -5.03 7.61
C PHE A 279 -12.54 -5.21 7.59
N TYR A 280 -11.82 -4.19 8.04
CA TYR A 280 -10.37 -4.27 8.22
C TYR A 280 -10.06 -4.65 9.67
N GLY A 281 -9.37 -5.77 9.86
CA GLY A 281 -8.80 -6.21 11.12
C GLY A 281 -7.28 -5.99 11.16
N ILE A 282 -6.68 -6.10 12.34
CA ILE A 282 -5.22 -6.14 12.49
C ILE A 282 -4.83 -7.50 13.06
N VAL A 283 -4.01 -8.25 12.33
CA VAL A 283 -3.38 -9.49 12.80
C VAL A 283 -1.99 -9.13 13.31
N ALA A 284 -1.81 -9.15 14.63
CA ALA A 284 -0.52 -8.88 15.24
C ALA A 284 0.49 -9.99 14.92
N ASP A 285 1.78 -9.66 15.07
CA ASP A 285 2.87 -10.57 14.71
C ASP A 285 2.91 -11.86 15.58
N ASP A 286 2.31 -11.82 16.77
CA ASP A 286 2.10 -12.99 17.64
C ASP A 286 0.86 -13.83 17.24
N GLY A 287 0.14 -13.42 16.20
CA GLY A 287 -1.09 -14.04 15.70
C GLY A 287 -2.36 -13.59 16.41
N ALA A 288 -2.28 -12.70 17.41
CA ALA A 288 -3.45 -12.10 18.03
C ALA A 288 -4.24 -11.26 17.01
N LYS A 289 -5.56 -11.25 17.14
CA LYS A 289 -6.46 -10.54 16.22
C LYS A 289 -7.11 -9.39 16.95
N TYR A 290 -7.06 -8.21 16.34
CA TYR A 290 -7.64 -6.99 16.88
C TYR A 290 -8.62 -6.41 15.87
N LEU A 291 -9.82 -6.09 16.36
CA LEU A 291 -10.87 -5.44 15.59
C LEU A 291 -10.82 -3.95 15.92
N PRO A 292 -10.22 -3.12 15.07
CA PRO A 292 -10.16 -1.70 15.33
C PRO A 292 -11.55 -1.06 15.09
N LEU A 293 -12.03 -0.30 16.07
CA LEU A 293 -13.32 0.37 16.02
C LEU A 293 -13.27 1.69 15.22
N ASP A 294 -12.08 2.26 15.06
CA ASP A 294 -11.83 3.59 14.53
C ASP A 294 -10.54 3.67 13.68
N LEU A 295 -10.17 2.57 13.00
CA LEU A 295 -9.00 2.59 12.10
C LEU A 295 -9.19 3.62 10.99
N ASN A 296 -8.27 4.57 10.92
CA ASN A 296 -8.24 5.60 9.88
C ASN A 296 -8.12 4.96 8.48
N GLU A 297 -8.84 5.51 7.50
CA GLU A 297 -8.89 5.03 6.12
C GLU A 297 -7.54 4.97 5.43
N THR A 298 -6.61 5.87 5.77
CA THR A 298 -5.23 5.82 5.24
C THR A 298 -4.52 4.50 5.58
N TYR A 299 -4.94 3.82 6.66
CA TYR A 299 -4.37 2.53 7.06
C TYR A 299 -5.22 1.33 6.63
N ARG A 300 -6.37 1.55 5.98
CA ARG A 300 -7.27 0.47 5.50
C ARG A 300 -6.80 -0.08 4.15
N VAL A 301 -5.58 -0.59 4.15
CA VAL A 301 -4.97 -1.26 2.99
C VAL A 301 -4.66 -2.68 3.39
N ASP A 302 -5.23 -3.64 2.67
CA ASP A 302 -4.98 -5.05 2.94
C ASP A 302 -3.48 -5.36 2.77
N GLY A 303 -2.88 -6.04 3.73
CA GLY A 303 -1.45 -6.30 3.78
C GLY A 303 -0.58 -5.18 4.35
N MET A 304 -1.14 -4.00 4.69
CA MET A 304 -0.34 -2.92 5.29
C MET A 304 0.21 -3.33 6.66
N ARG A 305 1.53 -3.25 6.83
CA ARG A 305 2.14 -3.40 8.15
C ARG A 305 2.11 -2.06 8.90
N LEU A 306 1.77 -2.13 10.18
CA LEU A 306 1.78 -0.98 11.06
C LEU A 306 2.13 -1.37 12.50
N ALA A 307 2.59 -0.39 13.26
CA ALA A 307 2.68 -0.44 14.71
C ALA A 307 1.57 0.43 15.27
N PHE A 308 0.82 -0.08 16.24
CA PHE A 308 -0.27 0.67 16.85
C PHE A 308 -0.28 0.53 18.37
N VAL A 309 -0.84 1.56 18.99
CA VAL A 309 -1.30 1.53 20.38
C VAL A 309 -2.81 1.62 20.36
N GLY A 310 -3.46 0.65 20.99
CA GLY A 310 -4.91 0.63 21.14
C GLY A 310 -5.34 0.39 22.58
N GLN A 311 -6.55 0.82 22.91
CA GLN A 311 -7.23 0.48 24.15
C GLN A 311 -8.28 -0.59 23.90
N VAL A 312 -8.24 -1.68 24.67
CA VAL A 312 -9.24 -2.75 24.57
C VAL A 312 -10.59 -2.26 25.06
N SER A 313 -11.60 -2.34 24.20
CA SER A 313 -12.98 -2.07 24.57
C SER A 313 -13.67 -3.34 25.03
N HIS A 314 -13.84 -3.49 26.34
CA HIS A 314 -14.37 -4.71 26.98
C HIS A 314 -15.90 -4.83 26.91
N ASP A 315 -16.59 -3.70 26.82
CA ASP A 315 -18.07 -3.65 26.87
C ASP A 315 -18.71 -3.35 25.51
N THR A 316 -17.91 -3.33 24.44
CA THR A 316 -18.43 -3.15 23.08
C THR A 316 -18.92 -4.46 22.52
N MET A 317 -20.21 -4.53 22.20
CA MET A 317 -20.76 -5.59 21.36
C MET A 317 -20.51 -5.23 19.90
N THR A 318 -19.62 -5.99 19.25
CA THR A 318 -19.40 -5.88 17.81
C THR A 318 -20.33 -6.82 17.08
N LEU A 319 -20.75 -6.43 15.87
CA LEU A 319 -21.38 -7.39 14.96
C LEU A 319 -20.33 -8.45 14.64
N GLN A 320 -19.13 -7.99 14.28
CA GLN A 320 -18.01 -8.79 13.85
C GLN A 320 -17.52 -9.66 15.02
N GLN A 321 -17.81 -10.96 14.95
CA GLN A 321 -17.36 -11.98 15.90
C GLN A 321 -15.89 -12.37 15.68
N TRP A 322 -15.01 -11.39 15.46
CA TRP A 322 -13.62 -11.60 15.08
C TRP A 322 -12.71 -10.62 15.81
N GLY A 323 -11.67 -11.16 16.46
CA GLY A 323 -10.67 -10.37 17.16
C GLY A 323 -11.15 -9.70 18.44
N THR A 324 -10.23 -9.04 19.13
CA THR A 324 -10.49 -8.23 20.32
C THR A 324 -10.81 -6.79 19.89
N PRO A 325 -11.98 -6.22 20.24
CA PRO A 325 -12.30 -4.83 19.91
C PRO A 325 -11.32 -3.85 20.55
N VAL A 326 -10.74 -2.96 19.74
CA VAL A 326 -9.79 -1.94 20.20
C VAL A 326 -10.10 -0.57 19.61
N GLU A 327 -9.96 0.48 20.41
CA GLU A 327 -9.90 1.87 19.96
C GLU A 327 -8.43 2.23 19.69
N ILE A 328 -8.12 2.74 18.50
CA ILE A 328 -6.77 3.07 18.07
C ILE A 328 -6.37 4.44 18.62
N LEU A 329 -5.46 4.44 19.58
CA LEU A 329 -4.95 5.67 20.20
C LEU A 329 -3.83 6.31 19.39
N ALA A 330 -2.97 5.48 18.78
CA ALA A 330 -1.88 5.95 17.94
C ALA A 330 -1.46 4.87 16.93
N VAL A 331 -0.95 5.32 15.80
CA VAL A 331 -0.22 4.48 14.83
C VAL A 331 1.18 5.10 14.68
N PRO A 332 2.13 4.79 15.59
CA PRO A 332 3.43 5.47 15.60
C PRO A 332 4.28 5.17 14.36
N TRP A 333 3.97 4.08 13.65
CA TRP A 333 4.57 3.75 12.38
C TRP A 333 3.58 2.98 11.52
N ALA A 334 3.55 3.28 10.23
CA ALA A 334 2.87 2.49 9.22
C ALA A 334 3.78 2.46 7.99
N CYS A 335 3.80 1.33 7.30
CA CYS A 335 4.61 1.13 6.12
C CYS A 335 4.12 2.03 4.96
N SER A 336 4.81 3.14 4.70
CA SER A 336 4.54 4.06 3.58
C SER A 336 4.66 3.37 2.23
N ALA A 337 5.71 2.56 2.04
CA ALA A 337 5.96 1.83 0.80
C ALA A 337 5.02 0.63 0.57
N CYS A 338 4.36 0.11 1.61
CA CYS A 338 3.32 -0.92 1.48
C CYS A 338 2.01 -0.34 0.92
N GLY A 339 1.87 0.99 0.86
CA GLY A 339 0.86 1.69 0.08
C GLY A 339 1.34 2.16 -1.30
N GLU A 340 2.66 2.10 -1.58
CA GLU A 340 3.27 2.49 -2.85
C GLU A 340 3.64 1.29 -3.74
N THR A 341 3.25 0.07 -3.39
CA THR A 341 2.94 -0.90 -4.44
C THR A 341 1.65 -0.44 -5.10
N ALA A 342 1.79 0.16 -6.27
CA ALA A 342 0.72 0.18 -7.27
C ALA A 342 -0.03 -1.16 -7.24
N GLY A 343 -1.30 -1.13 -6.81
CA GLY A 343 -2.24 -2.24 -6.92
C GLY A 343 -2.30 -3.24 -5.77
N ILE A 344 -2.81 -2.84 -4.61
CA ILE A 344 -3.89 -3.65 -4.01
C ILE A 344 -5.15 -2.81 -4.21
N ALA A 345 -5.79 -3.04 -5.35
CA ALA A 345 -7.00 -2.33 -5.72
C ALA A 345 -8.05 -2.55 -4.62
N ASN A 346 -8.71 -1.47 -4.19
CA ASN A 346 -9.94 -1.56 -3.41
C ASN A 346 -10.80 -2.65 -4.07
N PRO A 347 -11.17 -3.76 -3.40
CA PRO A 347 -11.81 -4.89 -4.05
C PRO A 347 -13.06 -4.50 -4.84
N ALA A 348 -13.83 -3.53 -4.35
CA ALA A 348 -14.99 -3.01 -5.03
C ALA A 348 -14.64 -2.15 -6.26
N ALA A 349 -13.61 -1.32 -6.16
CA ALA A 349 -13.08 -0.56 -7.31
C ALA A 349 -12.47 -1.51 -8.37
N ALA A 350 -11.70 -2.50 -7.91
CA ALA A 350 -11.10 -3.55 -8.73
C ALA A 350 -12.16 -4.31 -9.51
N TRP A 351 -13.21 -4.75 -8.82
CA TRP A 351 -14.33 -5.45 -9.42
C TRP A 351 -15.12 -4.57 -10.37
N CYS A 352 -15.37 -3.31 -10.03
CA CYS A 352 -16.03 -2.38 -10.94
C CYS A 352 -15.26 -2.27 -12.28
N ILE A 353 -13.94 -2.12 -12.19
CA ILE A 353 -13.05 -2.01 -13.36
C ILE A 353 -12.97 -3.35 -14.11
N GLU A 354 -12.89 -4.49 -13.39
CA GLU A 354 -12.86 -5.85 -13.96
C GLU A 354 -14.15 -6.17 -14.73
N GLN A 355 -15.30 -5.71 -14.27
CA GLN A 355 -16.58 -5.85 -14.97
C GLN A 355 -16.73 -4.86 -16.15
N GLY A 356 -15.67 -4.12 -16.50
CA GLY A 356 -15.62 -3.20 -17.62
C GLY A 356 -16.43 -1.92 -17.39
N HIS A 357 -16.60 -1.50 -16.14
CA HIS A 357 -17.28 -0.25 -15.78
C HIS A 357 -16.26 0.83 -15.44
N ALA A 358 -16.64 2.09 -15.68
CA ALA A 358 -15.80 3.22 -15.29
C ALA A 358 -15.92 3.44 -13.77
N TYR A 359 -14.83 3.91 -13.17
CA TYR A 359 -14.74 4.12 -11.73
C TYR A 359 -14.38 5.58 -11.41
N GLU A 360 -15.07 6.17 -10.45
CA GLU A 360 -14.81 7.54 -9.99
C GLU A 360 -14.92 7.61 -8.46
N ILE A 361 -14.00 8.34 -7.82
CA ILE A 361 -14.10 8.67 -6.40
C ILE A 361 -14.82 10.01 -6.26
N ARG A 362 -15.89 10.04 -5.47
CA ARG A 362 -16.67 11.24 -5.19
C ARG A 362 -16.61 11.58 -3.71
N GLN A 363 -16.83 12.85 -3.40
CA GLN A 363 -16.70 13.38 -2.04
C GLN A 363 -18.07 13.85 -1.54
N ASN A 364 -18.43 13.46 -0.32
CA ASN A 364 -19.64 13.84 0.39
C ASN A 364 -19.49 15.24 1.01
N PRO A 365 -20.61 15.91 1.37
CA PRO A 365 -20.59 17.23 2.00
C PRO A 365 -19.88 17.29 3.37
N ASP A 366 -19.70 16.14 4.03
CA ASP A 366 -18.95 15.98 5.28
C ASP A 366 -17.44 15.73 5.06
N GLY A 367 -17.00 15.65 3.80
CA GLY A 367 -15.62 15.40 3.42
C GLY A 367 -15.25 13.92 3.27
N SER A 368 -16.17 12.99 3.53
CA SER A 368 -15.92 11.55 3.27
C SER A 368 -15.93 11.23 1.78
N GLU A 369 -15.06 10.33 1.32
CA GLU A 369 -15.01 9.90 -0.08
C GLU A 369 -15.67 8.53 -0.27
N TYR A 370 -16.31 8.31 -1.42
CA TYR A 370 -16.91 7.04 -1.78
C TYR A 370 -16.67 6.75 -3.27
N GLY A 371 -16.44 5.48 -3.61
CA GLY A 371 -16.27 5.05 -4.98
C GLY A 371 -17.60 4.81 -5.69
N VAL A 372 -17.67 5.21 -6.96
CA VAL A 372 -18.85 5.06 -7.82
C VAL A 372 -18.48 4.29 -9.06
N CYS A 373 -19.26 3.23 -9.31
CA CYS A 373 -19.21 2.45 -10.52
C CYS A 373 -20.20 2.99 -11.56
N ILE A 374 -19.67 3.40 -12.71
CA ILE A 374 -20.40 4.05 -13.80
C ILE A 374 -20.51 3.06 -14.97
N PHE A 375 -21.73 2.63 -15.24
CA PHE A 375 -22.06 1.65 -16.26
C PHE A 375 -22.14 2.31 -17.64
N ALA A 376 -21.90 1.56 -18.72
CA ALA A 376 -21.98 2.05 -20.09
C ALA A 376 -23.35 2.66 -20.49
N ASN A 377 -24.42 2.31 -19.77
CA ASN A 377 -25.75 2.89 -19.95
C ASN A 377 -25.97 4.20 -19.16
N GLY A 378 -24.94 4.72 -18.49
CA GLY A 378 -24.98 5.92 -17.65
C GLY A 378 -25.58 5.70 -16.25
N THR A 379 -25.88 4.46 -15.87
CA THR A 379 -26.29 4.14 -14.49
C THR A 379 -25.07 4.29 -13.58
N GLU A 380 -25.28 4.83 -12.38
CA GLU A 380 -24.25 4.96 -11.37
C GLU A 380 -24.66 4.16 -10.15
N ARG A 381 -23.73 3.40 -9.58
CA ARG A 381 -23.93 2.69 -8.31
C ARG A 381 -22.74 2.89 -7.41
N ASP A 382 -22.98 2.91 -6.12
CA ASP A 382 -21.91 2.80 -5.13
C ASP A 382 -21.09 1.53 -5.42
N GLU A 383 -19.76 1.65 -5.38
CA GLU A 383 -18.84 0.58 -5.76
C GLU A 383 -19.09 -0.69 -4.91
N TRP A 384 -19.37 -0.52 -3.63
CA TRP A 384 -19.56 -1.61 -2.70
C TRP A 384 -20.95 -2.22 -2.83
N ASP A 385 -21.97 -1.41 -3.14
CA ASP A 385 -23.30 -1.91 -3.48
C ASP A 385 -23.29 -2.76 -4.76
N TYR A 386 -22.49 -2.37 -5.75
CA TYR A 386 -22.32 -3.15 -6.95
C TYR A 386 -21.56 -4.45 -6.68
N TYR A 387 -20.42 -4.35 -6.00
CA TYR A 387 -19.60 -5.50 -5.60
C TYR A 387 -20.42 -6.57 -4.88
N ARG A 388 -21.15 -6.20 -3.82
CA ARG A 388 -22.00 -7.12 -3.03
C ARG A 388 -23.13 -7.80 -3.80
N GLN A 389 -23.59 -7.21 -4.90
CA GLN A 389 -24.68 -7.79 -5.71
C GLN A 389 -24.17 -8.78 -6.76
N THR A 390 -22.87 -8.75 -7.06
CA THR A 390 -22.31 -9.41 -8.24
C THR A 390 -21.11 -10.31 -7.95
N HIS A 391 -20.56 -10.23 -6.74
CA HIS A 391 -19.62 -11.18 -6.15
C HIS A 391 -20.30 -11.91 -4.98
#